data_AF-A0A2A2TFC2-F1
#
_entry.id   AF-A0A2A2TFC2-F1
#
_cell.length_a   1.000
_cell.length_b   1.000
_cell.length_c   1.000
_cell.angle_alpha   90.00
_cell.angle_beta   90.00
_cell.angle_gamma   90.00
#
_symmetry.space_group_name_H-M   'P 1'
#
loop_
_entity.id
_entity.type
_entity.pdbx_description
1 polymer ?
#
loop_
_entity_poly.entity_id
_entity_poly.type
_entity_poly.pdbx_seq_one_letter_code
_entity_poly.pdbx_strand_id
1 'polypeptide(L)'
;MLARQVHFSLLYKRFRVVAKDSSDKSYFIVYSKDNESGKDEFCWCRANQLLKLGSEIEGYLYPSEDSTNLPTLIVGECYSIIPSIIQIPVLHN
;
A
#
# COMPACT_ATOMS: atom_id res chain seq x y z
N MET A 1 17.82 -11.32 22.26
CA MET A 1 16.51 -11.26 21.58
C MET A 1 16.70 -10.42 20.32
N LEU A 2 16.62 -11.01 19.14
CA LEU A 2 16.82 -10.29 17.88
C LEU A 2 15.50 -9.58 17.54
N ALA A 3 15.46 -8.25 17.69
CA ALA A 3 14.39 -7.44 17.15
C ALA A 3 14.47 -7.50 15.63
N ARG A 4 13.61 -8.30 15.00
CA ARG A 4 13.50 -8.38 13.55
C ARG A 4 12.78 -7.11 13.11
N GLN A 5 13.56 -6.10 12.74
CA GLN A 5 13.04 -4.84 12.22
C GLN A 5 12.43 -5.15 10.84
N VAL A 6 11.11 -5.39 10.81
CA VAL A 6 10.39 -5.63 9.56
C VAL A 6 10.28 -4.29 8.85
N HIS A 7 11.15 -4.08 7.88
CA HIS A 7 11.17 -2.90 7.03
C HIS A 7 9.99 -3.01 6.05
N PHE A 8 8.81 -2.50 6.42
CA PHE A 8 7.70 -2.36 5.47
C PHE A 8 8.00 -1.15 4.58
N SER A 9 8.70 -1.36 3.47
CA SER A 9 8.65 -0.40 2.36
C SER A 9 7.22 -0.44 1.81
N LEU A 10 6.37 0.48 2.26
CA LEU A 10 5.00 0.63 1.76
C LEU A 10 5.10 1.03 0.28
N LEU A 11 4.83 0.08 -0.61
CA LEU A 11 4.95 0.27 -2.05
C LEU A 11 3.73 1.05 -2.54
N TYR A 12 4.00 2.23 -3.07
CA TYR A 12 2.99 3.04 -3.74
C TYR A 12 2.66 2.41 -5.10
N LYS A 13 1.39 2.14 -5.35
CA LYS A 13 0.91 1.41 -6.53
C LYS A 13 -0.40 2.00 -7.06
N ARG A 14 -0.72 1.64 -8.30
CA ARG A 14 -2.04 1.82 -8.90
C ARG A 14 -2.92 0.63 -8.57
N PHE A 15 -4.11 0.94 -8.07
CA PHE A 15 -5.16 0.00 -7.74
C PHE A 15 -6.39 0.32 -8.56
N ARG A 16 -7.17 -0.70 -8.91
CA ARG A 16 -8.49 -0.52 -9.52
C ARG A 16 -9.55 -1.11 -8.61
N VAL A 17 -10.61 -0.35 -8.35
CA VAL A 17 -11.72 -0.81 -7.51
C VAL A 17 -12.65 -1.69 -8.33
N VAL A 18 -12.76 -2.95 -7.96
CA VAL A 18 -13.56 -3.96 -8.66
C VAL A 18 -14.92 -4.15 -8.01
N ALA A 19 -14.97 -4.19 -6.68
CA ALA A 19 -16.21 -4.34 -5.92
C ALA A 19 -16.19 -3.51 -4.63
N LYS A 20 -17.37 -3.31 -4.06
CA LYS A 20 -17.58 -2.66 -2.77
C LYS A 20 -18.60 -3.47 -2.00
N ASP A 21 -18.27 -3.84 -0.77
CA ASP A 21 -19.21 -4.46 0.15
C ASP A 21 -20.10 -3.37 0.78
N SER A 22 -21.42 -3.59 0.75
CA SER A 22 -22.40 -2.67 1.31
C SER A 22 -22.53 -2.78 2.83
N SER A 23 -22.09 -3.88 3.43
CA SER A 23 -22.21 -4.16 4.86
C SER A 23 -21.13 -3.47 5.69
N ASP A 24 -19.86 -3.62 5.32
CA ASP A 24 -18.70 -3.13 6.09
C ASP A 24 -17.91 -2.02 5.39
N LYS A 25 -18.36 -1.61 4.21
CA LYS A 25 -17.71 -0.59 3.35
C LYS A 25 -16.29 -0.97 2.94
N SER A 26 -15.96 -2.27 2.91
CA SER A 26 -14.73 -2.76 2.32
C SER A 26 -14.79 -2.71 0.79
N TYR A 27 -13.61 -2.72 0.18
CA TYR A 27 -13.41 -2.63 -1.26
C TYR A 27 -12.60 -3.83 -1.71
N PHE A 28 -13.01 -4.43 -2.82
CA PHE A 28 -12.20 -5.41 -3.53
C PHE A 28 -11.42 -4.70 -4.61
N ILE A 29 -10.09 -4.79 -4.55
CA ILE A 29 -9.20 -4.09 -5.47
C ILE A 29 -8.29 -5.06 -6.21
N VAL A 30 -7.82 -4.63 -7.37
CA VAL A 30 -6.79 -5.30 -8.16
C VAL A 30 -5.59 -4.38 -8.37
N TYR A 31 -4.38 -4.92 -8.34
CA TYR A 31 -3.13 -4.20 -8.60
C TYR A 31 -2.05 -5.12 -9.16
N SER A 32 -1.08 -4.56 -9.88
CA SER A 32 0.06 -5.35 -10.36
C SER A 32 1.02 -5.68 -9.20
N LYS A 33 1.34 -6.96 -9.03
CA LYS A 33 2.29 -7.45 -8.00
C LYS A 33 3.67 -6.82 -8.19
N ASP A 34 4.15 -6.83 -9.43
CA ASP A 34 5.43 -6.29 -9.83
C ASP A 34 5.25 -5.50 -11.13
N ASN A 35 5.99 -4.41 -11.31
CA ASN A 35 5.96 -3.65 -12.56
C ASN A 35 6.44 -4.49 -13.78
N GLU A 36 7.10 -5.62 -13.55
CA GLU A 36 7.73 -6.43 -14.59
C GLU A 36 7.03 -7.77 -14.86
N SER A 37 6.34 -8.36 -13.86
CA SER A 37 5.79 -9.73 -13.99
C SER A 37 4.37 -9.80 -14.54
N GLY A 38 3.66 -8.67 -14.66
CA GLY A 38 2.30 -8.60 -15.21
C GLY A 38 1.26 -9.46 -14.48
N LYS A 39 1.54 -9.90 -13.25
CA LYS A 39 0.60 -10.67 -12.43
C LYS A 39 -0.24 -9.73 -11.59
N ASP A 40 -1.54 -9.75 -11.86
CA ASP A 40 -2.53 -9.06 -11.06
C ASP A 40 -2.73 -9.80 -9.72
N GLU A 41 -2.69 -9.03 -8.64
CA GLU A 41 -3.07 -9.45 -7.30
C GLU A 41 -4.38 -8.78 -6.89
N PHE A 42 -5.14 -9.50 -6.07
CA PHE A 42 -6.45 -9.08 -5.61
C PHE A 42 -6.50 -9.12 -4.09
N CYS A 43 -7.12 -8.13 -3.49
CA CYS A 43 -7.37 -8.16 -2.05
C CYS A 43 -8.63 -7.38 -1.67
N TRP A 44 -9.21 -7.75 -0.53
CA TRP A 44 -10.16 -6.91 0.19
C TRP A 44 -9.40 -5.93 1.09
N CYS A 45 -9.84 -4.69 1.11
CA CYS A 45 -9.27 -3.65 1.97
C CYS A 45 -10.34 -2.66 2.43
N ARG A 46 -10.07 -1.95 3.52
CA ARG A 46 -10.74 -0.68 3.83
C ARG A 46 -10.04 0.45 3.09
N ALA A 47 -10.60 1.65 3.12
CA ALA A 47 -9.95 2.83 2.56
C ALA A 47 -10.09 4.02 3.51
N ASN A 48 -9.08 4.91 3.52
CA ASN A 48 -9.12 6.17 4.27
C ASN A 48 -10.16 7.16 3.72
N GLN A 49 -10.67 6.94 2.51
CA GLN A 49 -11.69 7.75 1.87
C GLN A 49 -12.66 6.90 1.02
N LEU A 50 -13.77 7.51 0.59
CA LEU A 50 -14.76 6.85 -0.25
C LEU A 50 -14.23 6.66 -1.68
N LEU A 51 -14.18 5.40 -2.11
CA LEU A 51 -13.77 5.04 -3.47
C LEU A 51 -14.97 4.80 -4.38
N LYS A 52 -14.81 5.09 -5.68
CA LYS A 52 -15.80 4.81 -6.71
C LYS A 52 -15.52 3.46 -7.35
N LEU A 53 -16.56 2.70 -7.67
CA LEU A 53 -16.41 1.47 -8.44
C LEU A 53 -15.82 1.77 -9.82
N GLY A 54 -14.87 0.93 -10.26
CA GLY A 54 -14.18 1.08 -11.53
C GLY A 54 -13.12 2.17 -11.59
N SER A 55 -12.95 2.99 -10.54
CA SER A 55 -11.90 4.02 -10.54
C SER A 55 -10.52 3.40 -10.34
N GLU A 56 -9.54 3.96 -11.04
CA GLU A 56 -8.12 3.77 -10.73
C GLU A 56 -7.68 4.78 -9.68
N ILE A 57 -6.88 4.31 -8.74
CA ILE A 57 -6.44 5.05 -7.57
C ILE A 57 -4.98 4.73 -7.31
N GLU A 58 -4.23 5.78 -6.99
CA GLU A 58 -2.86 5.65 -6.55
C GLU A 58 -2.80 5.73 -5.01
N GLY A 59 -2.02 4.84 -4.40
CA GLY A 59 -1.97 4.73 -2.95
C GLY A 59 -1.01 3.65 -2.49
N TYR A 60 -1.11 3.26 -1.22
CA TYR A 60 -0.42 2.09 -0.68
C TYR A 60 -1.33 1.33 0.27
N LEU A 61 -1.11 0.01 0.40
CA LEU A 61 -1.81 -0.82 1.38
C LEU A 61 -1.04 -0.78 2.70
N TYR A 62 -1.67 -0.21 3.73
CA TYR A 62 -1.18 -0.28 5.09
C TYR A 62 -1.66 -1.59 5.74
N PRO A 63 -0.74 -2.47 6.18
CA PRO A 63 -1.13 -3.72 6.84
C PRO A 63 -1.80 -3.42 8.17
N SER A 64 -2.78 -4.24 8.54
CA SER A 64 -3.35 -4.21 9.89
C SER A 64 -2.38 -4.89 10.87
N GLU A 65 -2.29 -4.37 12.10
CA GLU A 65 -1.54 -5.01 13.20
C GLU A 65 -2.15 -6.35 13.61
N ASP A 66 -3.46 -6.52 13.38
CA ASP A 66 -4.21 -7.75 13.59
C ASP A 66 -4.46 -8.46 12.26
N SER A 67 -4.10 -9.74 12.17
CA SER A 67 -4.26 -10.58 10.98
C SER A 67 -5.71 -10.89 10.63
N THR A 68 -6.64 -10.68 11.57
CA THR A 68 -8.09 -10.85 11.34
C THR A 68 -8.72 -9.64 10.66
N ASN A 69 -8.01 -8.52 10.61
CA ASN A 69 -8.49 -7.26 10.06
C ASN A 69 -7.98 -7.02 8.63
N LEU A 70 -8.84 -6.44 7.80
CA LEU A 70 -8.48 -6.05 6.44
C LEU A 70 -7.41 -4.94 6.45
N PRO A 71 -6.45 -4.94 5.50
CA PRO A 71 -5.55 -3.82 5.31
C PRO A 71 -6.33 -2.56 4.95
N THR A 72 -5.73 -1.39 5.18
CA THR A 72 -6.32 -0.11 4.77
C THR A 72 -5.57 0.46 3.59
N LEU A 73 -6.26 0.68 2.49
CA LEU A 73 -5.76 1.43 1.34
C LEU A 73 -5.72 2.92 1.69
N ILE A 74 -4.52 3.46 1.75
CA ILE A 74 -4.30 4.89 1.95
C ILE A 74 -4.17 5.53 0.57
N VAL A 75 -5.18 6.31 0.21
CA VAL A 75 -5.21 7.09 -1.04
C VAL A 75 -4.79 8.52 -0.73
N GLY A 76 -3.83 9.04 -1.50
CA GLY A 76 -3.38 10.42 -1.37
C GLY A 76 -2.09 10.67 -2.17
N GLU A 77 -1.90 11.92 -2.61
CA GLU A 77 -0.69 12.37 -3.30
C GLU A 77 0.52 12.24 -2.37
N CYS A 78 1.58 11.59 -2.84
CA CYS A 78 2.87 11.52 -2.14
C CYS A 78 3.49 12.92 -1.97
N TYR A 79 3.07 13.69 -0.96
CA TYR A 79 3.86 14.79 -0.40
C TYR A 79 4.81 14.33 0.71
N SER A 80 4.77 13.04 1.05
CA SER A 80 5.67 12.43 2.03
C SER A 80 7.03 12.23 1.38
N ILE A 81 7.95 13.16 1.66
CA ILE A 81 9.39 12.99 1.47
C ILE A 81 9.76 11.58 1.94
N ILE A 82 10.12 10.69 1.01
CA ILE A 82 10.76 9.42 1.35
C ILE A 82 12.11 9.85 1.96
N PRO A 83 12.40 9.61 3.26
CA PRO A 83 13.72 9.88 3.78
C PRO A 83 14.68 8.87 3.15
N SER A 84 15.28 9.24 2.02
CA SER A 84 16.41 8.54 1.45
C SER A 84 17.62 8.85 2.32
N ILE A 85 18.10 7.84 3.05
CA ILE A 85 19.39 7.92 3.73
C ILE A 85 20.46 8.06 2.64
N ILE A 86 20.98 9.26 2.47
CA ILE A 86 22.21 9.48 1.71
C ILE A 86 23.34 8.98 2.62
N GLN A 87 23.90 7.81 2.30
CA GLN A 87 25.16 7.39 2.92
C GLN A 87 26.26 8.31 2.40
N ILE A 88 26.60 9.32 3.19
CA ILE A 88 27.77 10.16 2.94
C ILE A 88 29.00 9.34 3.35
N PRO A 89 29.91 8.99 2.44
CA PRO A 89 31.16 8.35 2.84
C PRO A 89 31.96 9.35 3.68
N VAL A 90 32.29 8.96 4.91
CA VAL A 90 33.18 9.73 5.77
C VAL A 90 34.58 9.65 5.16
N LEU A 91 35.04 10.74 4.54
CA LEU A 91 36.44 10.88 4.15
C LEU A 91 37.27 11.05 5.43
N HIS A 92 37.99 10.00 5.80
CA HIS A 92 39.06 10.09 6.79
C HIS A 92 40.25 10.81 6.16
N ASN A 93 40.61 11.97 6.72
CA ASN A 93 41.93 12.57 6.59
C ASN A 93 42.92 11.90 7.54
#